data_AF-A0A9P5NVT2-F1
#
_entry.id   AF-A0A9P5NVT2-F1
#
_cell.length_a   1.000
_cell.length_b   1.000
_cell.length_c   1.000
_cell.angle_alpha   90.00
_cell.angle_beta   90.00
_cell.angle_gamma   90.00
#
_symmetry.space_group_name_H-M   'P 1'
#
loop_
_entity.id
_entity.type
_entity.pdbx_description
1 polymer ?
#
loop_
_entity_poly.entity_id
_entity_poly.type
_entity_poly.pdbx_seq_one_letter_code
_entity_poly.pdbx_strand_id
1 'polypeptide(L)'
;IPEPNKALSFEYFRHGIKIGDVGMMTDPGGCDFLFNSSLLRELAINPRDLPREFVTFYSSSIDFQKFSEFGPECHISSRFITGSPQASEGAILALPLGLNSEDILGIDGLRRFAASHAKDWYLYANKIRYRSTRNGNLRLVIGHDKTSAWGMATFQRFPLGNGNGTRQGDGALLV
;
A
#
# COMPACT_ATOMS: atom_id res chain seq x y z
N ILE A 1 2.43 1.60 14.90
CA ILE A 1 3.00 1.66 13.54
C ILE A 1 3.11 0.24 13.01
N PRO A 2 2.52 -0.11 11.86
CA PRO A 2 2.70 -1.45 11.29
C PRO A 2 4.17 -1.65 10.90
N GLU A 3 4.83 -2.65 11.47
CA GLU A 3 6.22 -2.99 11.10
C GLU A 3 6.25 -3.74 9.77
N PRO A 4 7.22 -3.46 8.88
CA PRO A 4 7.42 -4.27 7.69
C PRO A 4 7.77 -5.72 8.08
N ASN A 5 7.38 -6.66 7.23
CA ASN A 5 7.77 -8.05 7.42
C ASN A 5 9.30 -8.17 7.38
N LYS A 6 9.90 -8.52 8.52
CA LYS A 6 11.36 -8.61 8.72
C LYS A 6 12.02 -9.72 7.88
N ALA A 7 11.24 -10.63 7.31
CA ALA A 7 11.72 -11.66 6.40
C ALA A 7 11.84 -11.19 4.94
N LEU A 8 11.43 -9.95 4.62
CA LEU A 8 11.59 -9.40 3.28
C LEU A 8 13.08 -9.17 2.94
N SER A 9 13.38 -9.18 1.64
CA SER A 9 14.72 -8.83 1.18
C SER A 9 15.08 -7.39 1.58
N PHE A 10 16.38 -7.10 1.71
CA PHE A 10 16.85 -5.75 2.00
C PHE A 10 16.32 -4.70 1.01
N GLU A 11 16.14 -5.09 -0.26
CA GLU A 11 15.55 -4.23 -1.27
C GLU A 11 14.09 -3.83 -0.96
N TYR A 12 13.26 -4.76 -0.50
CA TYR A 12 11.90 -4.47 -0.06
C TYR A 12 11.87 -3.69 1.25
N PHE A 13 12.77 -4.01 2.18
CA PHE A 13 12.90 -3.26 3.43
C PHE A 13 13.23 -1.78 3.18
N ARG A 14 14.10 -1.51 2.20
CA ARG A 14 14.54 -0.15 1.87
C ARG A 14 13.56 0.64 1.02
N HIS A 15 12.96 -0.01 0.01
CA HIS A 15 12.19 0.70 -1.03
C HIS A 15 10.68 0.47 -0.97
N GLY A 16 10.24 -0.46 -0.12
CA GLY A 16 8.84 -0.86 -0.01
C GLY A 16 8.31 -1.47 -1.30
N ILE A 17 7.00 -1.35 -1.50
CA ILE A 17 6.30 -1.83 -2.69
C ILE A 17 6.79 -1.14 -3.97
N LYS A 18 6.72 -1.84 -5.11
CA LYS A 18 7.11 -1.36 -6.44
C LYS A 18 6.00 -1.64 -7.43
N ILE A 19 5.90 -0.82 -8.48
CA ILE A 19 5.02 -1.12 -9.62
C ILE A 19 5.41 -2.47 -10.21
N GLY A 20 4.41 -3.29 -10.53
CA GLY A 20 4.59 -4.67 -10.97
C GLY A 20 4.56 -5.70 -9.84
N ASP A 21 4.54 -5.28 -8.56
CA ASP A 21 4.43 -6.23 -7.46
C ASP A 21 3.10 -7.00 -7.51
N VAL A 22 3.19 -8.32 -7.48
CA VAL A 22 2.06 -9.24 -7.38
C VAL A 22 2.03 -9.81 -5.96
N GLY A 23 0.86 -9.76 -5.34
CA GLY A 23 0.70 -10.21 -3.96
C GLY A 23 -0.76 -10.27 -3.53
N MET A 24 -0.95 -10.34 -2.21
CA MET A 24 -2.27 -10.37 -1.59
C MET A 24 -2.27 -9.48 -0.35
N MET A 25 -3.45 -8.99 0.03
CA MET A 25 -3.64 -8.36 1.32
C MET A 25 -3.84 -9.45 2.38
N THR A 26 -3.18 -9.32 3.52
CA THR A 26 -3.36 -10.20 4.68
C THR A 26 -4.53 -9.72 5.53
N ASP A 27 -5.12 -10.60 6.35
CA ASP A 27 -6.24 -10.22 7.23
C ASP A 27 -5.91 -9.06 8.18
N PRO A 28 -4.67 -8.93 8.72
CA PRO A 28 -4.25 -7.75 9.48
C PRO A 28 -4.07 -6.46 8.66
N GLY A 29 -4.29 -6.49 7.34
CA GLY A 29 -4.12 -5.34 6.45
C GLY A 29 -2.70 -5.13 5.90
N GLY A 30 -1.81 -6.10 6.08
CA GLY A 30 -0.47 -6.09 5.47
C GLY A 30 -0.46 -6.61 4.04
N CYS A 31 0.71 -6.60 3.40
CA CYS A 31 0.91 -7.17 2.08
C CYS A 31 1.76 -8.45 2.16
N ASP A 32 1.27 -9.55 1.59
CA ASP A 32 2.06 -10.75 1.31
C ASP A 32 2.52 -10.71 -0.14
N PHE A 33 3.81 -10.46 -0.32
CA PHE A 33 4.43 -10.29 -1.61
C PHE A 33 4.87 -11.63 -2.21
N LEU A 34 4.56 -11.85 -3.49
CA LEU A 34 4.87 -13.10 -4.19
C LEU A 34 6.05 -12.96 -5.15
N PHE A 35 6.01 -11.95 -6.03
CA PHE A 35 7.02 -11.62 -7.03
C PHE A 35 6.65 -10.29 -7.73
N ASN A 36 7.58 -9.69 -8.47
CA ASN A 36 7.35 -8.52 -9.29
C ASN A 36 7.34 -8.92 -10.77
N SER A 37 6.22 -8.69 -11.45
CA SER A 37 6.00 -9.05 -12.86
C SER A 37 6.74 -8.15 -13.84
N SER A 38 7.21 -6.98 -13.39
CA SER A 38 7.94 -6.01 -14.20
C SER A 38 9.46 -6.10 -14.01
N LEU A 39 9.92 -7.10 -13.25
CA LEU A 39 11.34 -7.37 -13.03
C LEU A 39 11.71 -8.72 -13.64
N LEU A 40 12.96 -8.80 -14.07
CA LEU A 40 13.54 -10.04 -14.61
C LEU A 40 13.65 -11.11 -13.52
N ARG A 41 13.67 -12.38 -13.94
CA ARG A 41 13.79 -13.54 -13.04
C ARG A 41 15.12 -13.53 -12.28
N GLU A 42 16.16 -12.99 -12.88
CA GLU A 42 17.54 -12.99 -12.40
C GLU A 42 17.79 -11.95 -11.30
N LEU A 43 16.87 -10.99 -11.14
CA LEU A 43 17.00 -9.96 -10.11
C LEU A 43 16.62 -10.52 -8.74
N ALA A 44 17.46 -10.26 -7.74
CA ALA A 44 17.32 -10.77 -6.37
C ALA A 44 16.01 -10.39 -5.66
N ILE A 45 15.26 -9.43 -6.20
CA ILE A 45 13.93 -9.05 -5.73
C ILE A 45 12.93 -10.18 -5.97
N ASN A 46 13.03 -10.86 -7.12
CA ASN A 46 12.20 -12.00 -7.43
C ASN A 46 12.74 -13.26 -6.75
N PRO A 47 11.85 -14.10 -6.18
CA PRO A 47 12.29 -15.37 -5.67
C PRO A 47 12.78 -16.28 -6.81
N ARG A 48 13.63 -17.27 -6.48
CA ARG A 48 14.13 -18.24 -7.47
C ARG A 48 13.01 -19.07 -8.11
N ASP A 49 12.04 -19.45 -7.29
CA ASP A 49 10.86 -20.19 -7.73
C ASP A 49 9.75 -19.18 -8.07
N LEU A 50 9.39 -19.12 -9.35
CA LEU A 50 8.41 -18.21 -9.98
C LEU A 50 7.40 -19.05 -10.75
N PRO A 51 6.27 -18.46 -11.20
CA PRO A 51 5.36 -19.14 -12.12
C PRO A 51 6.11 -19.82 -13.28
N ARG A 52 5.63 -20.99 -13.71
CA ARG A 52 6.30 -21.84 -14.71
C ARG A 52 6.55 -21.07 -16.02
N GLU A 53 5.51 -20.42 -16.51
CA GLU A 53 5.53 -19.58 -17.71
C GLU A 53 5.72 -18.11 -17.34
N PHE A 54 6.62 -17.81 -16.38
CA PHE A 54 6.86 -16.43 -15.99
C PHE A 54 7.44 -15.62 -17.15
N VAL A 55 6.73 -14.54 -17.50
CA VAL A 55 7.14 -13.54 -18.47
C VAL A 55 7.24 -12.20 -17.75
N THR A 56 8.26 -11.42 -18.09
CA THR A 56 8.39 -10.04 -17.60
C THR A 56 7.55 -9.09 -18.45
N PHE A 57 6.77 -8.24 -17.79
CA PHE A 57 6.15 -7.09 -18.41
C PHE A 57 7.18 -5.97 -18.54
N TYR A 58 7.41 -5.52 -19.77
CA TYR A 58 8.31 -4.40 -20.03
C TYR A 58 7.51 -3.11 -20.20
N SER A 59 7.89 -2.10 -19.43
CA SER A 59 7.40 -0.73 -19.52
C SER A 59 8.57 0.21 -19.71
N SER A 60 8.41 1.20 -20.56
CA SER A 60 9.38 2.27 -20.77
C SER A 60 9.19 3.37 -19.73
N SER A 61 10.19 4.23 -19.53
CA SER A 61 10.08 5.40 -18.64
C SER A 61 8.94 6.35 -19.02
N ILE A 62 8.55 6.38 -20.31
CA ILE A 62 7.41 7.17 -20.80
C ILE A 62 6.05 6.64 -20.35
N ASP A 63 6.00 5.37 -19.91
CA ASP A 63 4.78 4.73 -19.43
C ASP A 63 4.54 5.03 -17.95
N PHE A 64 5.28 5.95 -17.35
CA PHE A 64 5.14 6.33 -15.95
C PHE A 64 4.84 7.82 -15.79
N GLN A 65 3.91 8.12 -14.91
CA GLN A 65 3.65 9.47 -14.44
C GLN A 65 4.26 9.62 -13.05
N LYS A 66 5.03 10.68 -12.85
CA LYS A 66 5.68 10.98 -11.57
C LYS A 66 5.32 12.39 -11.14
N PHE A 67 4.84 12.52 -9.92
CA PHE A 67 4.46 13.79 -9.34
C PHE A 67 4.98 13.92 -7.92
N SER A 68 5.35 15.15 -7.54
CA SER A 68 5.28 15.54 -6.14
C SER A 68 3.83 15.97 -5.91
N GLU A 69 2.95 14.99 -5.66
CA GLU A 69 1.50 15.20 -5.61
C GLU A 69 1.11 16.15 -4.47
N PHE A 70 1.88 16.10 -3.38
CA PHE A 70 1.76 17.03 -2.28
C PHE A 70 3.12 17.62 -1.91
N GLY A 71 3.16 18.96 -1.82
CA GLY A 71 4.32 19.68 -1.30
C GLY A 71 4.54 19.45 0.21
N PRO A 72 5.61 20.03 0.78
CA PRO A 72 5.88 19.96 2.21
C PRO A 72 4.68 20.43 3.05
N GLU A 73 4.61 19.94 4.29
CA GLU A 73 3.58 20.29 5.27
C GLU A 73 2.14 19.93 4.88
N CYS A 74 1.94 18.94 4.00
CA CYS A 74 0.61 18.46 3.67
C CYS A 74 0.09 17.44 4.71
N HIS A 75 -1.22 17.18 4.66
CA HIS A 75 -1.85 16.16 5.48
C HIS A 75 -3.01 15.49 4.73
N ILE A 76 -3.23 14.21 5.01
CA ILE A 76 -4.40 13.45 4.60
C ILE A 76 -5.27 13.28 5.83
N SER A 77 -6.56 13.60 5.73
CA SER A 77 -7.48 13.48 6.86
C SER A 77 -8.75 12.72 6.47
N SER A 78 -9.38 12.09 7.47
CA SER A 78 -10.71 11.51 7.27
C SER A 78 -11.70 12.59 6.85
N ARG A 79 -12.60 12.26 5.90
CA ARG A 79 -13.54 13.18 5.23
C ARG A 79 -14.33 14.11 6.16
N PHE A 80 -14.52 13.75 7.42
CA PHE A 80 -15.31 14.52 8.40
C PHE A 80 -14.54 15.62 9.13
N ILE A 81 -13.20 15.63 9.08
CA ILE A 81 -12.36 16.60 9.79
C ILE A 81 -12.35 17.98 9.11
N THR A 82 -12.39 18.01 7.77
CA THR A 82 -12.24 19.27 7.01
C THR A 82 -13.55 20.03 6.80
N GLY A 83 -14.70 19.47 7.20
CA GLY A 83 -16.00 20.07 6.90
C GLY A 83 -17.11 19.91 7.95
N SER A 84 -16.90 19.17 9.04
CA SER A 84 -17.93 19.02 10.08
C SER A 84 -17.37 19.20 11.50
N PRO A 85 -17.80 20.23 12.25
CA PRO A 85 -17.44 20.38 13.67
C PRO A 85 -18.07 19.31 14.58
N GLN A 86 -18.84 18.38 14.01
CA GLN A 86 -19.58 17.32 14.68
C GLN A 86 -18.95 15.92 14.55
N ALA A 87 -17.78 15.80 13.91
CA ALA A 87 -17.10 14.50 13.80
C ALA A 87 -16.83 13.92 15.20
N SER A 88 -17.42 12.76 15.50
CA SER A 88 -17.24 12.04 16.76
C SER A 88 -15.91 11.30 16.82
N GLU A 89 -15.21 11.17 15.69
CA GLU A 89 -13.90 10.54 15.57
C GLU A 89 -13.22 10.97 14.27
N GLY A 90 -11.92 10.77 14.18
CA GLY A 90 -11.16 11.06 12.97
C GLY A 90 -9.69 10.67 13.07
N ALA A 91 -9.04 10.67 11.90
CA ALA A 91 -7.61 10.41 11.76
C ALA A 91 -6.96 11.44 10.82
N ILE A 92 -5.75 11.84 11.15
CA ILE A 92 -4.89 12.73 10.37
C ILE A 92 -3.55 12.01 10.14
N LEU A 93 -3.11 11.97 8.90
CA LEU A 93 -1.78 11.57 8.48
C LEU A 93 -1.05 12.82 8.01
N ALA A 94 -0.12 13.32 8.84
CA ALA A 94 0.76 14.43 8.49
C ALA A 94 1.93 13.93 7.65
N LEU A 95 2.27 14.70 6.62
CA LEU A 95 3.30 14.38 5.63
C LEU A 95 4.23 15.61 5.50
N PRO A 96 5.07 15.87 6.52
CA PRO A 96 5.86 17.11 6.60
C PRO A 96 6.81 17.31 5.41
N LEU A 97 7.30 16.22 4.80
CA LEU A 97 8.16 16.27 3.62
C LEU A 97 7.41 16.02 2.31
N GLY A 98 6.08 16.10 2.34
CA GLY A 98 5.23 15.84 1.20
C GLY A 98 5.20 14.37 0.80
N LEU A 99 4.77 14.14 -0.44
CA LEU A 99 4.59 12.81 -0.99
C LEU A 99 4.95 12.79 -2.47
N ASN A 100 5.66 11.74 -2.87
CA ASN A 100 5.96 11.45 -4.27
C ASN A 100 5.05 10.31 -4.74
N SER A 101 4.29 10.58 -5.79
CA SER A 101 3.43 9.62 -6.46
C SER A 101 4.08 9.16 -7.75
N GLU A 102 3.95 7.87 -8.02
CA GLU A 102 4.36 7.25 -9.29
C GLU A 102 3.30 6.25 -9.72
N ASP A 103 2.75 6.45 -10.92
CA ASP A 103 1.69 5.62 -11.50
C ASP A 103 2.07 5.15 -12.90
N ILE A 104 1.57 3.98 -13.29
CA ILE A 104 1.67 3.51 -14.68
C ILE A 104 0.60 4.20 -15.55
N LEU A 105 1.05 4.78 -16.66
CA LEU A 105 0.22 5.28 -17.75
C LEU A 105 -0.18 4.14 -18.68
N GLY A 106 -1.30 4.28 -19.40
CA GLY A 106 -1.69 3.30 -20.41
C GLY A 106 -1.96 1.91 -19.84
N ILE A 107 -2.63 1.84 -18.68
CA ILE A 107 -2.87 0.63 -17.88
C ILE A 107 -3.49 -0.55 -18.64
N ASP A 108 -4.10 -0.33 -19.81
CA ASP A 108 -4.70 -1.39 -20.61
C ASP A 108 -3.70 -2.45 -21.08
N GLY A 109 -2.47 -2.04 -21.38
CA GLY A 109 -1.39 -2.98 -21.72
C GLY A 109 -1.08 -3.91 -20.54
N LEU A 110 -0.89 -3.33 -19.36
CA LEU A 110 -0.64 -4.07 -18.13
C LEU A 110 -1.83 -4.93 -17.72
N ARG A 111 -3.07 -4.45 -17.90
CA ARG A 111 -4.30 -5.21 -17.61
C ARG A 111 -4.43 -6.42 -18.51
N ARG A 112 -4.22 -6.27 -19.82
CA ARG A 112 -4.24 -7.40 -20.77
C ARG A 112 -3.17 -8.42 -20.41
N PHE A 113 -1.96 -7.95 -20.11
CA PHE A 113 -0.87 -8.80 -19.67
C PHE A 113 -1.21 -9.54 -18.35
N ALA A 114 -1.73 -8.84 -17.35
CA ALA A 114 -2.12 -9.45 -16.09
C ALA A 114 -3.24 -10.48 -16.30
N ALA A 115 -4.25 -10.17 -17.13
CA ALA A 115 -5.35 -11.07 -17.44
C ALA A 115 -4.88 -12.36 -18.12
N SER A 116 -3.90 -12.28 -19.04
CA SER A 116 -3.37 -13.47 -19.72
C SER A 116 -2.55 -14.38 -18.80
N HIS A 117 -1.99 -13.85 -17.70
CA HIS A 117 -1.16 -14.62 -16.76
C HIS A 117 -1.81 -14.85 -15.39
N ALA A 118 -2.97 -14.25 -15.11
CA ALA A 118 -3.63 -14.30 -13.79
C ALA A 118 -3.88 -15.73 -13.30
N LYS A 119 -4.23 -16.64 -14.22
CA LYS A 119 -4.43 -18.06 -13.91
C LYS A 119 -3.15 -18.70 -13.39
N ASP A 120 -2.01 -18.45 -14.03
CA ASP A 120 -0.73 -19.03 -13.65
C ASP A 120 -0.22 -18.42 -12.35
N TRP A 121 -0.45 -17.12 -12.14
CA TRP A 121 -0.14 -16.46 -10.87
C TRP A 121 -0.98 -17.04 -9.71
N TYR A 122 -2.25 -17.32 -9.95
CA TYR A 122 -3.15 -17.94 -8.98
C TYR A 122 -2.71 -19.38 -8.65
N LEU A 123 -2.38 -20.16 -9.67
CA LEU A 123 -1.85 -21.51 -9.48
C LEU A 123 -0.53 -21.50 -8.73
N TYR A 124 0.38 -20.58 -9.06
CA TYR A 124 1.63 -20.41 -8.34
C TYR A 124 1.39 -20.05 -6.86
N ALA A 125 0.54 -19.06 -6.57
CA ALA A 125 0.22 -18.66 -5.21
C ALA A 125 -0.31 -19.83 -4.37
N ASN A 126 -1.17 -20.68 -4.95
CA ASN A 126 -1.84 -21.74 -4.22
C ASN A 126 -1.14 -23.09 -4.23
N LYS A 127 -0.51 -23.47 -5.34
CA LYS A 127 0.10 -24.79 -5.53
C LYS A 127 1.59 -24.80 -5.23
N ILE A 128 2.28 -23.67 -5.43
CA ILE A 128 3.72 -23.55 -5.21
C ILE A 128 4.01 -22.82 -3.89
N ARG A 129 3.25 -21.76 -3.58
CA ARG A 129 3.42 -20.96 -2.35
C ARG A 129 2.47 -21.30 -1.22
N TYR A 130 1.53 -22.21 -1.46
CA TYR A 130 0.59 -22.74 -0.46
C TYR A 130 -0.20 -21.65 0.28
N ARG A 131 -0.56 -20.56 -0.41
CA ARG A 131 -1.20 -19.38 0.20
C ARG A 131 -2.70 -19.49 0.41
N SER A 132 -3.35 -20.51 -0.14
CA SER A 132 -4.80 -20.73 -0.03
C SER A 132 -5.65 -19.48 -0.35
N THR A 133 -5.20 -18.68 -1.32
CA THR A 133 -5.83 -17.44 -1.74
C THR A 133 -7.10 -17.70 -2.54
N ARG A 134 -8.13 -16.90 -2.27
CA ARG A 134 -9.42 -16.98 -2.98
C ARG A 134 -9.33 -16.30 -4.34
N ASN A 135 -10.21 -16.71 -5.26
CA ASN A 135 -10.35 -16.00 -6.52
C ASN A 135 -10.66 -14.52 -6.26
N GLY A 136 -9.97 -13.64 -6.98
CA GLY A 136 -10.12 -12.20 -6.81
C GLY A 136 -9.36 -11.60 -5.63
N ASN A 137 -8.49 -12.34 -4.93
CA ASN A 137 -7.63 -11.78 -3.87
C ASN A 137 -6.22 -11.39 -4.33
N LEU A 138 -5.77 -11.87 -5.49
CA LEU A 138 -4.51 -11.39 -6.07
C LEU A 138 -4.61 -9.91 -6.43
N ARG A 139 -3.55 -9.17 -6.14
CA ARG A 139 -3.40 -7.75 -6.42
C ARG A 139 -2.11 -7.54 -7.22
N LEU A 140 -2.17 -6.58 -8.12
CA LEU A 140 -1.03 -6.10 -8.90
C LEU A 140 -0.86 -4.61 -8.58
N VAL A 141 0.33 -4.21 -8.17
CA VAL A 141 0.65 -2.81 -7.89
C VAL A 141 0.85 -2.07 -9.22
N ILE A 142 0.01 -1.08 -9.47
CA ILE A 142 0.01 -0.25 -10.67
C ILE A 142 0.57 1.16 -10.43
N GLY A 143 0.76 1.50 -9.17
CA GLY A 143 1.20 2.81 -8.72
C GLY A 143 1.45 2.82 -7.22
N HIS A 144 2.12 3.85 -6.72
CA HIS A 144 2.39 4.03 -5.31
C HIS A 144 2.64 5.47 -4.91
N ASP A 145 2.33 5.73 -3.65
CA ASP A 145 2.60 6.98 -2.96
C ASP A 145 3.65 6.75 -1.88
N LYS A 146 4.74 7.53 -1.90
CA LYS A 146 5.86 7.37 -0.98
C LYS A 146 6.25 8.68 -0.33
N THR A 147 6.51 8.63 0.96
CA THR A 147 7.06 9.74 1.75
C THR A 147 8.23 9.24 2.60
N SER A 148 9.17 10.14 2.88
CA SER A 148 10.31 9.86 3.77
C SER A 148 10.03 10.24 5.23
N ALA A 149 8.97 11.01 5.49
CA ALA A 149 8.58 11.41 6.84
C ALA A 149 7.05 11.54 6.94
N TRP A 150 6.49 10.93 7.97
CA TRP A 150 5.07 10.96 8.25
C TRP A 150 4.81 10.88 9.75
N GLY A 151 3.64 11.33 10.16
CA GLY A 151 3.12 11.18 11.52
C GLY A 151 1.61 10.97 11.49
N MET A 152 1.07 10.22 12.44
CA MET A 152 -0.37 9.96 12.52
C MET A 152 -0.92 10.51 13.82
N ALA A 153 -2.13 11.05 13.77
CA ALA A 153 -2.91 11.38 14.96
C ALA A 153 -4.34 10.87 14.77
N THR A 154 -4.94 10.36 15.85
CA THR A 154 -6.34 9.94 15.87
C THR A 154 -7.04 10.60 17.04
N PHE A 155 -8.35 10.83 16.92
CA PHE A 155 -9.15 11.34 18.03
C PHE A 155 -10.53 10.70 18.03
N GLN A 156 -11.14 10.65 19.21
CA GLN A 156 -12.53 10.26 19.42
C GLN A 156 -13.14 11.24 20.43
N ARG A 157 -14.27 11.85 20.08
CA ARG A 157 -15.08 12.69 20.95
C ARG A 157 -16.18 11.84 21.58
N PHE A 158 -16.13 11.74 22.90
CA PHE A 158 -17.25 11.22 23.67
C PHE A 158 -18.26 12.34 23.92
N PRO A 159 -19.58 12.09 23.80
CA PRO A 159 -20.59 13.05 24.21
C PRO A 159 -20.33 13.44 25.67
N LEU A 160 -20.35 14.74 25.97
CA LEU A 160 -20.33 15.20 27.36
C LEU A 160 -21.56 14.61 28.04
N GLY A 161 -21.34 13.66 28.95
CA GLY A 161 -22.41 13.15 29.80
C GLY A 161 -23.00 14.33 30.58
N ASN A 162 -24.33 14.40 30.67
CA ASN A 162 -25.02 15.32 31.57
C ASN A 162 -24.65 14.96 33.02
N GLY A 163 -23.55 15.53 33.51
CA GLY A 163 -23.04 15.30 34.84
C GLY A 163 -22.21 16.50 35.27
N ASN A 164 -22.77 17.29 36.20
CA ASN A 164 -22.02 18.27 36.97
C ASN A 164 -20.81 17.57 37.62
N GLY A 165 -19.63 17.76 37.05
CA GLY A 165 -18.40 17.18 37.58
C GLY A 165 -17.25 17.32 36.61
N THR A 166 -16.38 18.29 36.88
CA THR A 166 -15.09 18.51 36.23
C THR A 166 -14.33 17.21 35.98
N ARG A 167 -14.26 16.76 34.72
CA ARG A 167 -13.22 15.86 34.23
C ARG A 167 -12.78 16.29 32.85
N GLN A 168 -11.59 16.89 32.81
CA GLN A 168 -10.81 17.16 31.61
C GLN A 168 -10.46 15.80 31.00
N GLY A 169 -11.07 15.48 29.85
CA GLY A 169 -10.81 14.24 29.14
C GLY A 169 -9.49 14.36 28.37
N ASP A 170 -8.48 13.65 28.84
CA ASP A 170 -7.23 13.42 28.11
C ASP A 170 -7.54 12.69 26.80
N GLY A 171 -7.57 13.44 25.70
CA GLY A 171 -7.43 12.87 24.37
C GLY A 171 -6.00 12.38 24.24
N ALA A 172 -5.79 11.06 24.28
CA ALA A 172 -4.48 10.48 24.04
C ALA A 172 -4.05 10.78 22.60
N LEU A 173 -3.08 11.69 22.45
CA LEU A 173 -2.33 11.87 21.23
C LEU A 173 -1.38 10.67 21.12
N LEU A 174 -1.81 9.61 20.46
CA LEU A 174 -0.90 8.54 20.04
C LEU A 174 -0.06 9.08 18.89
N VAL A 175 1.15 9.56 19.20
CA VAL A 175 2.22 9.91 18.25
C VAL A 175 2.93 8.63 17.79
#